data_AF-A0A816ZDS7-F1
#
_entry.id   AF-A0A816ZDS7-F1
#
_cell.length_a   1.000
_cell.length_b   1.000
_cell.length_c   1.000
_cell.angle_alpha   90.00
_cell.angle_beta   90.00
_cell.angle_gamma   90.00
#
_symmetry.space_group_name_H-M   'P 1'
#
loop_
_entity.id
_entity.type
_entity.pdbx_description
1 polymer ?
#
loop_
_entity_poly.entity_id
_entity_poly.type
_entity_poly.pdbx_seq_one_letter_code
_entity_poly.pdbx_strand_id
1 'polypeptide(L)'
;MNLFIFCFLLCFPLIYCFDSAFLAVFLTGDAKNLLKSKFFRSHESSSPFYGNTRDIYCEHSTIQFNPRSDIMNKYKAHYGHVQKLTILAYAEDEHAQAILVHSAGSNDSHSSTNQYPHVTISVSNVEPYTPVYSNDLWKRFVDDRIVEIKMDEYDKPRSIAINDHMSEWHGKLNSNEKYAETQAYVKIINEVIDLNGIICVNNLWKNEKCGKN
;
A
#
# COMPACT_ATOMS: atom_id res chain seq x y z
N MET A 1 -62.65 28.90 -11.00
CA MET A 1 -62.31 27.48 -11.10
C MET A 1 -60.85 27.42 -11.56
N ASN A 2 -59.90 27.49 -10.63
CA ASN A 2 -58.47 27.58 -10.94
C ASN A 2 -57.78 26.27 -10.57
N LEU A 3 -57.22 25.62 -11.59
CA LEU A 3 -56.56 24.33 -11.54
C LEU A 3 -55.09 24.53 -11.11
N PHE A 4 -54.76 24.16 -9.87
CA PHE A 4 -53.36 24.13 -9.41
C PHE A 4 -52.68 22.88 -9.96
N ILE A 5 -51.78 23.06 -10.92
CA ILE A 5 -50.88 22.00 -11.41
C ILE A 5 -49.68 21.95 -10.44
N PHE A 6 -49.65 20.94 -9.59
CA PHE A 6 -48.49 20.61 -8.75
C PHE A 6 -47.41 19.98 -9.63
N CYS A 7 -46.33 20.71 -9.87
CA CYS A 7 -45.15 20.21 -10.56
C CYS A 7 -44.30 19.40 -9.57
N PHE A 8 -44.38 18.07 -9.65
CA PHE A 8 -43.49 17.16 -8.93
C PHE A 8 -42.10 17.20 -9.61
N LEU A 9 -41.20 18.03 -9.07
CA LEU A 9 -39.77 17.97 -9.37
C LEU A 9 -39.17 16.76 -8.63
N LEU A 10 -39.03 15.64 -9.34
CA LEU A 10 -38.25 14.49 -8.92
C LEU A 10 -36.76 14.86 -8.94
N CYS A 11 -36.24 15.37 -7.82
CA CYS A 11 -34.81 15.44 -7.57
C CYS A 11 -34.28 14.03 -7.27
N PHE A 12 -33.85 13.30 -8.30
CA PHE A 12 -33.01 12.12 -8.09
C PHE A 12 -31.62 12.58 -7.63
N PRO A 13 -31.11 12.12 -6.47
CA PRO A 13 -29.72 12.34 -6.13
C PRO A 13 -28.88 11.48 -7.08
N LEU A 14 -28.18 12.13 -8.02
CA LEU A 14 -27.08 11.54 -8.76
C LEU A 14 -25.95 11.25 -7.75
N ILE A 15 -26.05 10.10 -7.09
CA ILE A 15 -24.94 9.53 -6.32
C ILE A 15 -23.94 8.99 -7.35
N TYR A 16 -23.07 9.87 -7.83
CA TYR A 16 -21.88 9.45 -8.56
C TYR A 16 -20.93 8.78 -7.56
N CYS A 17 -20.97 7.45 -7.49
CA CYS A 17 -19.84 6.67 -6.99
C CYS A 17 -18.68 6.84 -7.97
N PHE A 18 -17.88 7.90 -7.80
CA PHE A 18 -16.57 7.94 -8.43
C PHE A 18 -15.68 6.93 -7.72
N ASP A 19 -15.44 5.79 -8.36
CA ASP A 19 -14.36 4.87 -7.99
C ASP A 19 -13.08 5.71 -7.86
N SER A 20 -12.48 5.75 -6.67
CA SER A 20 -11.28 6.54 -6.42
C SER A 20 -10.15 6.05 -7.33
N ALA A 21 -9.54 6.98 -8.07
CA ALA A 21 -8.44 6.68 -8.97
C ALA A 21 -7.13 6.62 -8.18
N PHE A 22 -6.25 5.68 -8.51
CA PHE A 22 -4.90 5.67 -7.94
C PHE A 22 -3.87 5.24 -8.98
N LEU A 23 -2.72 5.89 -8.93
CA LEU A 23 -1.53 5.57 -9.68
C LEU A 23 -0.66 4.65 -8.81
N ALA A 24 -0.19 3.54 -9.38
CA ALA A 24 0.55 2.53 -8.65
C ALA A 24 1.54 1.79 -9.54
N VAL A 25 2.46 1.07 -8.88
CA VAL A 25 3.24 -0.01 -9.46
C VAL A 25 2.47 -1.31 -9.23
N PHE A 26 1.85 -1.85 -10.28
CA PHE A 26 1.09 -3.11 -10.22
C PHE A 26 2.03 -4.30 -10.40
N LEU A 27 2.03 -5.22 -9.45
CA LEU A 27 3.00 -6.32 -9.43
C LEU A 27 2.70 -7.35 -10.54
N THR A 28 3.76 -7.96 -11.09
CA THR A 28 3.62 -9.07 -12.04
C THR A 28 3.13 -10.35 -11.33
N GLY A 29 2.61 -11.32 -12.08
CA GLY A 29 2.14 -12.60 -11.52
C GLY A 29 3.18 -13.29 -10.63
N ASP A 30 4.45 -13.33 -11.08
CA ASP A 30 5.55 -13.92 -10.32
C ASP A 30 5.80 -13.17 -9.00
N ALA A 31 5.79 -11.83 -9.02
CA ALA A 31 5.95 -11.02 -7.82
C ALA A 31 4.78 -11.25 -6.84
N LYS A 32 3.54 -11.29 -7.32
CA LYS A 32 2.37 -11.60 -6.47
C LYS A 32 2.49 -12.99 -5.84
N ASN A 33 2.90 -13.98 -6.62
CA ASN A 33 3.07 -15.35 -6.16
C ASN A 33 4.19 -15.48 -5.12
N LEU A 34 5.31 -14.78 -5.32
CA LEU A 34 6.38 -14.68 -4.33
C LEU A 34 5.87 -14.08 -3.02
N LEU A 35 5.11 -12.98 -3.09
CA LEU A 35 4.56 -12.35 -1.89
C LEU A 35 3.59 -13.29 -1.16
N LYS A 36 2.69 -13.95 -1.88
CA LYS A 36 1.73 -14.90 -1.30
C LYS A 36 2.41 -16.13 -0.71
N SER A 37 3.47 -16.65 -1.32
CA SER A 37 4.15 -17.84 -0.81
C SER A 37 5.06 -17.51 0.38
N LYS A 38 5.92 -16.51 0.23
CA LYS A 38 6.98 -16.19 1.20
C LYS A 38 6.49 -15.36 2.39
N PHE A 39 5.63 -14.38 2.16
CA PHE A 39 5.25 -13.40 3.20
C PHE A 39 3.83 -13.58 3.73
N PHE A 40 2.92 -14.11 2.92
CA PHE A 40 1.63 -14.57 3.44
C PHE A 40 1.79 -15.96 4.03
N ARG A 41 1.85 -17.03 3.22
CA ARG A 41 1.79 -18.42 3.73
C ARG A 41 2.90 -18.82 4.70
N SER A 42 4.17 -18.59 4.35
CA SER A 42 5.28 -19.03 5.21
C SER A 42 5.31 -18.27 6.54
N HIS A 43 5.03 -16.96 6.52
CA HIS A 43 4.96 -16.17 7.74
C HIS A 43 3.68 -16.40 8.53
N GLU A 44 2.53 -16.67 7.90
CA GLU A 44 1.29 -16.99 8.61
C GLU A 44 1.54 -18.14 9.59
N SER A 45 2.14 -19.25 9.13
CA SER A 45 2.39 -20.42 9.97
C SER A 45 3.33 -20.20 11.16
N SER A 46 4.18 -19.18 11.10
CA SER A 46 5.10 -18.79 12.17
C SER A 46 4.68 -17.52 12.90
N SER A 47 3.59 -16.88 12.44
CA SER A 47 3.14 -15.59 12.94
C SER A 47 2.41 -15.78 14.27
N PRO A 48 2.59 -14.86 15.23
CA PRO A 48 1.75 -14.85 16.43
C PRO A 48 0.26 -14.61 16.12
N PHE A 49 -0.09 -14.25 14.89
CA PHE A 49 -1.45 -14.00 14.41
C PHE A 49 -2.00 -15.08 13.48
N TYR A 50 -1.36 -16.26 13.47
CA TYR A 50 -1.80 -17.41 12.68
C TYR A 50 -3.29 -17.74 12.92
N GLY A 51 -4.04 -17.93 11.84
CA GLY A 51 -5.46 -18.31 11.89
C GLY A 51 -6.44 -17.12 11.92
N ASN A 52 -5.96 -15.88 11.91
CA ASN A 52 -6.82 -14.71 11.73
C ASN A 52 -7.40 -14.68 10.30
N THR A 53 -8.72 -14.48 10.17
CA THR A 53 -9.37 -14.30 8.88
C THR A 53 -8.96 -12.96 8.26
N ARG A 54 -8.30 -13.00 7.10
CA ARG A 54 -7.79 -11.80 6.41
C ARG A 54 -8.02 -11.87 4.90
N ASP A 55 -8.34 -10.73 4.31
CA ASP A 55 -8.38 -10.56 2.86
C ASP A 55 -6.97 -10.34 2.33
N ILE A 56 -6.62 -11.02 1.24
CA ILE A 56 -5.29 -10.98 0.62
C ILE A 56 -5.30 -9.97 -0.53
N TYR A 57 -4.36 -9.02 -0.51
CA TYR A 57 -4.19 -8.01 -1.55
C TYR A 57 -2.98 -8.36 -2.42
N CYS A 58 -1.75 -8.12 -1.98
CA CYS A 58 -0.51 -8.43 -2.73
C CYS A 58 -0.48 -7.87 -4.17
N GLU A 59 -1.27 -6.84 -4.50
CA GLU A 59 -1.50 -6.45 -5.90
C GLU A 59 -0.54 -5.36 -6.40
N HIS A 60 -0.22 -4.37 -5.55
CA HIS A 60 0.45 -3.15 -6.00
C HIS A 60 1.13 -2.39 -4.85
N SER A 61 2.02 -1.46 -5.21
CA SER A 61 2.49 -0.37 -4.36
C SER A 61 1.97 0.96 -4.88
N THR A 62 1.25 1.71 -4.05
CA THR A 62 0.64 2.99 -4.45
C THR A 62 1.71 4.08 -4.62
N ILE A 63 1.66 4.76 -5.77
CA ILE A 63 2.45 5.97 -6.04
C ILE A 63 1.65 7.17 -5.55
N GLN A 64 0.40 7.32 -5.96
CA GLN A 64 -0.46 8.41 -5.54
C GLN A 64 -1.93 8.02 -5.54
N PHE A 65 -2.63 8.35 -4.46
CA PHE A 65 -4.07 8.24 -4.35
C PHE A 65 -4.75 9.52 -4.86
N ASN A 66 -5.80 9.39 -5.66
CA ASN A 66 -6.49 10.48 -6.34
C ASN A 66 -5.54 11.49 -7.00
N PRO A 67 -4.69 11.05 -7.95
CA PRO A 67 -3.74 11.93 -8.62
C PRO A 67 -4.46 13.04 -9.39
N ARG A 68 -3.94 14.26 -9.27
CA ARG A 68 -4.38 15.40 -10.07
C ARG A 68 -4.04 15.20 -11.55
N SER A 69 -4.72 15.95 -12.43
CA SER A 69 -4.55 15.85 -13.89
C SER A 69 -3.12 16.14 -14.36
N ASP A 70 -2.43 17.08 -13.74
CA ASP A 70 -1.03 17.41 -14.02
C ASP A 70 -0.09 16.23 -13.74
N ILE A 71 -0.30 15.54 -12.61
CA ILE A 71 0.46 14.33 -12.29
C ILE A 71 0.13 13.20 -13.25
N MET A 72 -1.16 13.00 -13.57
CA MET A 72 -1.58 11.99 -14.54
C MET A 72 -0.91 12.20 -15.91
N ASN A 73 -0.84 13.44 -16.39
CA ASN A 73 -0.16 13.77 -17.64
C ASN A 73 1.35 13.50 -17.57
N LYS A 74 2.01 13.83 -16.44
CA LYS A 74 3.43 13.51 -16.23
C LYS A 74 3.68 12.00 -16.30
N TYR A 75 2.84 11.19 -15.66
CA TYR A 75 3.03 9.73 -15.61
C TYR A 75 2.57 9.00 -16.87
N LYS A 76 1.79 9.62 -17.75
CA LYS A 76 1.28 8.98 -18.96
C LYS A 76 2.39 8.41 -19.86
N ALA A 77 3.55 9.06 -19.91
CA ALA A 77 4.73 8.60 -20.66
C ALA A 77 5.39 7.35 -20.04
N HIS A 78 4.98 6.95 -18.84
CA HIS A 78 5.56 5.84 -18.08
C HIS A 78 4.58 4.68 -17.91
N TYR A 79 3.35 4.80 -18.41
CA TYR A 79 2.40 3.70 -18.37
C TYR A 79 2.92 2.50 -19.16
N GLY A 80 2.78 1.30 -18.59
CA GLY A 80 3.31 0.07 -19.18
C GLY A 80 4.83 -0.11 -18.98
N HIS A 81 5.53 0.84 -18.35
CA HIS A 81 6.95 0.67 -18.01
C HIS A 81 7.13 -0.22 -16.78
N VAL A 82 8.19 -1.02 -16.81
CA VAL A 82 8.59 -1.86 -15.68
C VAL A 82 9.27 -0.98 -14.64
N GLN A 83 8.78 -1.04 -13.41
CA GLN A 83 9.41 -0.48 -12.22
C GLN A 83 9.89 -1.63 -11.34
N LYS A 84 11.16 -1.55 -10.93
CA LYS A 84 11.71 -2.45 -9.90
C LYS A 84 11.47 -1.86 -8.53
N LEU A 85 11.09 -2.71 -7.59
CA LEU A 85 10.91 -2.37 -6.18
C LEU A 85 11.78 -3.33 -5.36
N THR A 86 12.62 -2.80 -4.48
CA THR A 86 13.39 -3.61 -3.53
C THR A 86 12.65 -3.68 -2.19
N ILE A 87 12.50 -4.88 -1.64
CA ILE A 87 11.90 -5.08 -0.31
C ILE A 87 12.90 -4.66 0.77
N LEU A 88 12.44 -3.85 1.73
CA LEU A 88 13.25 -3.38 2.86
C LEU A 88 12.89 -4.09 4.17
N ALA A 89 11.61 -4.22 4.45
CA ALA A 89 11.11 -4.78 5.70
C ALA A 89 9.71 -5.36 5.53
N TYR A 90 9.35 -6.28 6.42
CA TYR A 90 8.02 -6.81 6.61
C TYR A 90 7.48 -6.32 7.96
N ALA A 91 6.24 -5.85 7.98
CA ALA A 91 5.53 -5.48 9.19
C ALA A 91 4.18 -6.21 9.25
N GLU A 92 3.80 -6.58 10.46
CA GLU A 92 2.54 -7.24 10.75
C GLU A 92 2.04 -6.80 12.12
N ASP A 93 0.73 -6.65 12.25
CA ASP A 93 0.05 -6.63 13.54
C ASP A 93 -1.16 -7.56 13.50
N GLU A 94 -2.00 -7.50 14.54
CA GLU A 94 -3.24 -8.28 14.62
C GLU A 94 -4.17 -8.10 13.40
N HIS A 95 -4.09 -6.95 12.70
CA HIS A 95 -5.06 -6.53 11.70
C HIS A 95 -4.51 -6.39 10.28
N ALA A 96 -3.21 -6.25 10.07
CA ALA A 96 -2.66 -6.12 8.72
C ALA A 96 -1.23 -6.64 8.59
N GLN A 97 -0.88 -6.95 7.35
CA GLN A 97 0.47 -7.28 6.91
C GLN A 97 0.87 -6.34 5.76
N ALA A 98 2.06 -5.77 5.84
CA ALA A 98 2.59 -4.88 4.81
C ALA A 98 4.09 -5.09 4.61
N ILE A 99 4.55 -4.88 3.38
CA ILE A 99 5.97 -4.89 3.04
C ILE A 99 6.40 -3.48 2.65
N LEU A 100 7.41 -2.95 3.32
CA LEU A 100 8.03 -1.68 2.96
C LEU A 100 8.93 -1.90 1.74
N VAL A 101 8.80 -1.04 0.74
CA VAL A 101 9.54 -1.14 -0.50
C VAL A 101 10.21 0.18 -0.87
N HIS A 102 11.31 0.08 -1.60
CA HIS A 102 12.01 1.19 -2.23
C HIS A 102 11.96 1.01 -3.74
N SER A 103 11.77 2.09 -4.51
CA SER A 103 11.91 2.00 -5.98
C SER A 103 13.39 1.95 -6.34
N ALA A 104 13.79 1.01 -7.18
CA ALA A 104 15.18 0.87 -7.62
C ALA A 104 15.33 1.32 -9.08
N GLY A 105 16.19 2.30 -9.35
CA GLY A 105 16.51 2.75 -10.72
C GLY A 105 17.34 4.05 -10.76
N SER A 106 17.96 4.35 -11.90
CA SER A 106 18.75 5.58 -12.09
C SER A 106 17.95 6.72 -12.75
N ASN A 107 16.67 6.50 -13.07
CA ASN A 107 15.78 7.46 -13.74
C ASN A 107 14.58 7.82 -12.86
N ASP A 108 14.77 7.82 -11.54
CA ASP A 108 13.74 7.82 -10.47
C ASP A 108 12.97 9.15 -10.31
N SER A 109 12.55 9.74 -11.42
CA SER A 109 11.55 10.83 -11.44
C SER A 109 10.13 10.39 -11.01
N HIS A 110 9.98 9.14 -10.55
CA HIS A 110 8.71 8.48 -10.21
C HIS A 110 8.49 8.33 -8.70
N SER A 111 9.06 9.24 -7.90
CA SER A 111 8.88 9.27 -6.46
C SER A 111 7.39 9.16 -6.08
N SER A 112 7.04 8.10 -5.35
CA SER A 112 5.73 7.96 -4.74
C SER A 112 5.41 9.20 -3.90
N THR A 113 4.17 9.65 -3.84
CA THR A 113 3.76 10.64 -2.84
C THR A 113 3.48 9.99 -1.48
N ASN A 114 3.46 8.65 -1.43
CA ASN A 114 3.39 7.91 -0.19
C ASN A 114 4.71 8.02 0.57
N GLN A 115 4.67 8.48 1.82
CA GLN A 115 5.84 8.57 2.70
C GLN A 115 6.45 7.20 2.99
N TYR A 116 5.62 6.16 3.08
CA TYR A 116 6.04 4.78 3.31
C TYR A 116 5.57 3.91 2.14
N PRO A 117 6.22 3.94 0.96
CA PRO A 117 5.84 3.08 -0.16
C PRO A 117 5.85 1.62 0.30
N HIS A 118 4.73 0.95 0.11
CA HIS A 118 4.53 -0.40 0.61
C HIS A 118 3.61 -1.20 -0.30
N VAL A 119 3.65 -2.52 -0.14
CA VAL A 119 2.65 -3.44 -0.66
C VAL A 119 1.84 -3.98 0.52
N THR A 120 0.54 -3.77 0.51
CA THR A 120 -0.38 -4.43 1.46
C THR A 120 -0.48 -5.91 1.10
N ILE A 121 -0.18 -6.78 2.06
CA ILE A 121 -0.22 -8.24 1.88
C ILE A 121 -1.59 -8.77 2.27
N SER A 122 -2.05 -8.45 3.47
CA SER A 122 -3.38 -8.83 3.94
C SER A 122 -3.92 -7.86 4.98
N VAL A 123 -5.24 -7.83 5.15
CA VAL A 123 -5.94 -7.03 6.17
C VAL A 123 -7.08 -7.84 6.77
N SER A 124 -7.31 -7.72 8.07
CA SER A 124 -8.47 -8.29 8.75
C SER A 124 -9.77 -7.66 8.27
N ASN A 125 -10.86 -8.41 8.32
CA ASN A 125 -12.21 -7.92 7.99
C ASN A 125 -12.87 -7.11 9.13
N VAL A 126 -12.08 -6.54 10.02
CA VAL A 126 -12.53 -5.80 11.21
C VAL A 126 -12.41 -4.30 10.93
N GLU A 127 -13.45 -3.53 11.22
CA GLU A 127 -13.38 -2.06 11.15
C GLU A 127 -12.53 -1.51 12.30
N PRO A 128 -11.74 -0.42 12.09
CA PRO A 128 -11.63 0.42 10.89
C PRO A 128 -10.48 0.00 9.94
N TYR A 129 -10.08 -1.27 9.97
CA TYR A 129 -8.90 -1.75 9.25
C TYR A 129 -9.22 -2.02 7.78
N THR A 130 -8.52 -1.31 6.90
CA THR A 130 -8.63 -1.42 5.43
C THR A 130 -7.20 -1.40 4.85
N PRO A 131 -6.98 -1.64 3.54
CA PRO A 131 -5.64 -1.53 2.95
C PRO A 131 -4.93 -0.20 3.20
N VAL A 132 -5.71 0.88 3.41
CA VAL A 132 -5.17 2.19 3.77
C VAL A 132 -4.40 2.15 5.09
N TYR A 133 -4.80 1.28 6.02
CA TYR A 133 -4.15 1.10 7.33
C TYR A 133 -2.67 0.71 7.22
N SER A 134 -2.23 0.09 6.12
CA SER A 134 -0.80 -0.21 5.93
C SER A 134 0.09 1.04 5.97
N ASN A 135 -0.43 2.24 5.67
CA ASN A 135 0.29 3.50 5.90
C ASN A 135 0.48 3.78 7.40
N ASP A 136 -0.61 3.66 8.16
CA ASP A 136 -0.63 3.90 9.60
C ASP A 136 0.20 2.85 10.36
N LEU A 137 0.23 1.60 9.89
CA LEU A 137 1.08 0.55 10.45
C LEU A 137 2.55 0.97 10.46
N TRP A 138 3.10 1.36 9.30
CA TRP A 138 4.48 1.84 9.20
C TRP A 138 4.71 3.12 9.99
N LYS A 139 3.75 4.05 9.95
CA LYS A 139 3.82 5.28 10.74
C LYS A 139 3.91 5.00 12.23
N ARG A 140 3.12 4.05 12.76
CA ARG A 140 3.14 3.66 14.19
C ARG A 140 4.49 3.09 14.59
N PHE A 141 5.10 2.23 13.78
CA PHE A 141 6.45 1.72 14.06
C PHE A 141 7.51 2.83 14.17
N VAL A 142 7.39 3.88 13.36
CA VAL A 142 8.28 5.05 13.39
C VAL A 142 7.97 5.95 14.59
N ASP A 143 6.70 6.29 14.81
CA ASP A 143 6.24 7.18 15.89
C ASP A 143 6.56 6.59 17.28
N ASP A 144 6.40 5.27 17.43
CA ASP A 144 6.73 4.52 18.66
C ASP A 144 8.24 4.29 18.83
N ARG A 145 9.06 4.78 17.89
CA ARG A 145 10.53 4.65 17.90
C ARG A 145 10.97 3.19 17.99
N ILE A 146 10.28 2.30 17.27
CA ILE A 146 10.69 0.90 17.13
C ILE A 146 11.66 0.77 15.95
N VAL A 147 11.38 1.50 14.86
CA VAL A 147 12.22 1.53 13.67
C VAL A 147 12.73 2.93 13.35
N GLU A 148 13.95 2.98 12.82
CA GLU A 148 14.54 4.16 12.20
C GLU A 148 14.58 3.95 10.68
N ILE A 149 14.04 4.91 9.92
CA ILE A 149 14.08 4.89 8.46
C ILE A 149 15.01 5.99 7.99
N LYS A 150 16.04 5.61 7.22
CA LYS A 150 16.88 6.56 6.50
C LYS A 150 16.28 6.83 5.14
N MET A 151 16.05 8.10 4.87
CA MET A 151 15.42 8.56 3.62
C MET A 151 16.46 8.77 2.50
N ASP A 152 16.00 8.66 1.26
CA ASP A 152 16.73 9.11 0.07
C ASP A 152 16.55 10.63 -0.18
N GLU A 153 17.05 11.12 -1.32
CA GLU A 153 16.92 12.52 -1.74
C GLU A 153 15.47 12.95 -2.08
N TYR A 154 14.54 12.00 -2.20
CA TYR A 154 13.12 12.22 -2.50
C TYR A 154 12.22 11.98 -1.27
N ASP A 155 12.81 11.94 -0.07
CA ASP A 155 12.12 11.68 1.20
C ASP A 155 11.40 10.31 1.20
N LYS A 156 12.05 9.28 0.64
CA LYS A 156 11.54 7.90 0.63
C LYS A 156 12.45 6.94 1.38
N PRO A 157 11.91 5.87 1.99
CA PRO A 157 12.70 4.87 2.68
C PRO A 157 13.76 4.29 1.75
N ARG A 158 15.04 4.52 2.08
CA ARG A 158 16.20 3.91 1.41
C ARG A 158 16.71 2.71 2.19
N SER A 159 16.68 2.82 3.52
CA SER A 159 17.02 1.73 4.43
C SER A 159 16.25 1.89 5.73
N ILE A 160 16.07 0.78 6.44
CA ILE A 160 15.34 0.70 7.70
C ILE A 160 16.13 -0.15 8.69
N ALA A 161 16.12 0.23 9.96
CA ALA A 161 16.73 -0.50 11.06
C ALA A 161 15.79 -0.52 12.27
N ILE A 162 15.90 -1.53 13.12
CA ILE A 162 15.26 -1.56 14.44
C ILE A 162 16.22 -0.90 15.45
N ASN A 163 15.71 -0.05 16.34
CA ASN A 163 16.54 0.81 17.20
C ASN A 163 17.47 0.05 18.16
N ASP A 164 17.17 -1.21 18.49
CA ASP A 164 18.04 -2.08 19.30
C ASP A 164 18.99 -2.95 18.45
N HIS A 165 19.19 -2.60 17.17
CA HIS A 165 20.03 -3.31 16.19
C HIS A 165 19.67 -4.80 15.97
N MET A 166 18.44 -5.18 16.29
CA MET A 166 17.90 -6.51 15.99
C MET A 166 17.45 -6.60 14.54
N SER A 167 17.41 -7.82 13.98
CA SER A 167 16.81 -8.06 12.67
C SER A 167 15.29 -8.17 12.71
N GLU A 168 14.74 -8.42 13.90
CA GLU A 168 13.32 -8.68 14.14
C GLU A 168 12.91 -8.08 15.49
N TRP A 169 11.67 -7.60 15.61
CA TRP A 169 11.10 -7.07 16.84
C TRP A 169 9.67 -7.57 16.99
N HIS A 170 9.30 -7.89 18.23
CA HIS A 170 7.94 -8.28 18.64
C HIS A 170 7.55 -7.48 19.87
N GLY A 171 6.34 -6.92 19.88
CA GLY A 171 5.85 -6.15 21.02
C GLY A 171 4.49 -5.54 20.72
N LYS A 172 4.21 -4.39 21.34
CA LYS A 172 2.96 -3.66 21.16
C LYS A 172 3.18 -2.32 20.48
N LEU A 173 2.30 -1.98 19.55
CA LEU A 173 2.17 -0.62 19.03
C LEU A 173 1.17 0.15 19.89
N ASN A 174 1.50 1.39 20.26
CA ASN A 174 0.64 2.25 21.05
C ASN A 174 -0.64 2.61 20.28
N SER A 175 -1.73 2.85 21.01
CA SER A 175 -2.98 3.35 20.41
C SER A 175 -2.81 4.78 19.88
N ASN A 176 -3.70 5.17 18.97
CA ASN A 176 -3.86 6.56 18.52
C ASN A 176 -5.35 6.90 18.38
N GLU A 177 -5.68 8.05 17.79
CA GLU A 177 -7.06 8.52 17.63
C GLU A 177 -7.97 7.55 16.84
N LYS A 178 -7.38 6.71 15.97
CA LYS A 178 -8.11 5.85 15.02
C LYS A 178 -7.96 4.36 15.32
N TYR A 179 -6.84 3.95 15.91
CA TYR A 179 -6.47 2.55 16.06
C TYR A 179 -6.11 2.21 17.51
N ALA A 180 -6.59 1.05 17.95
CA ALA A 180 -6.29 0.54 19.28
C ALA A 180 -4.83 0.07 19.41
N GLU A 181 -4.39 -0.13 20.65
CA GLU A 181 -3.13 -0.84 20.92
C GLU A 181 -3.21 -2.25 20.33
N THR A 182 -2.15 -2.68 19.65
CA THR A 182 -2.11 -3.99 18.98
C THR A 182 -0.77 -4.67 19.24
N GLN A 183 -0.78 -6.00 19.37
CA GLN A 183 0.45 -6.77 19.24
C GLN A 183 0.96 -6.65 17.80
N ALA A 184 2.27 -6.53 17.64
CA ALA A 184 2.90 -6.27 16.37
C ALA A 184 4.29 -6.93 16.25
N TYR A 185 4.70 -7.08 15.00
CA TYR A 185 5.94 -7.69 14.57
C TYR A 185 6.53 -6.90 13.41
N VAL A 186 7.85 -6.72 13.41
CA VAL A 186 8.58 -6.17 12.27
C VAL A 186 9.88 -6.92 12.05
N LYS A 187 10.22 -7.16 10.78
CA LYS A 187 11.44 -7.84 10.34
C LYS A 187 12.13 -7.07 9.24
N ILE A 188 13.42 -6.84 9.42
CA ILE A 188 14.30 -6.27 8.39
C ILE A 188 14.69 -7.37 7.40
N ILE A 189 14.55 -7.09 6.10
CA ILE A 189 14.87 -8.03 5.03
C ILE A 189 16.27 -7.70 4.50
N ASN A 190 17.26 -8.47 4.92
CA ASN A 190 18.67 -8.25 4.58
C ASN A 190 19.08 -8.85 3.21
N GLU A 191 18.19 -9.62 2.59
CA GLU A 191 18.38 -10.18 1.25
C GLU A 191 17.82 -9.22 0.19
N VAL A 192 18.52 -9.09 -0.94
CA VAL A 192 18.04 -8.29 -2.07
C VAL A 192 16.92 -9.06 -2.77
N ILE A 193 15.67 -8.70 -2.47
CA ILE A 193 14.49 -9.20 -3.17
C ILE A 193 13.92 -8.07 -4.02
N ASP A 194 14.04 -8.22 -5.33
CA ASP A 194 13.43 -7.32 -6.29
C ASP A 194 12.05 -7.83 -6.72
N LEU A 195 11.05 -6.96 -6.61
CA LEU A 195 9.73 -7.14 -7.19
C LEU A 195 9.66 -6.33 -8.48
N ASN A 196 9.20 -6.96 -9.55
CA ASN A 196 8.89 -6.26 -10.79
C ASN A 196 7.40 -5.90 -10.80
N GLY A 197 7.10 -4.67 -11.19
CA GLY A 197 5.74 -4.24 -11.46
C GLY A 197 5.65 -3.27 -12.63
N ILE A 198 4.43 -2.90 -12.99
CA ILE A 198 4.10 -2.04 -14.11
C ILE A 198 3.46 -0.76 -13.57
N ILE A 199 4.02 0.40 -13.95
CA ILE A 199 3.41 1.68 -13.61
C ILE A 199 2.09 1.83 -14.37
N CYS A 200 1.00 2.06 -13.64
CA CYS A 200 -0.31 2.28 -14.23
C CYS A 200 -1.26 3.06 -13.32
N VAL A 201 -2.37 3.54 -13.89
CA VAL A 201 -3.57 3.93 -13.12
C VAL A 201 -4.54 2.76 -13.01
N ASN A 202 -5.16 2.60 -11.84
CA ASN A 202 -6.06 1.49 -11.51
C ASN A 202 -7.15 1.21 -12.55
N ASN A 203 -7.79 2.23 -13.10
CA ASN A 203 -8.86 2.05 -14.09
C ASN A 203 -8.33 1.52 -15.43
N LEU A 204 -7.12 1.89 -15.84
CA LEU A 204 -6.51 1.31 -17.06
C LEU A 204 -6.00 -0.10 -16.81
N TRP A 205 -5.46 -0.36 -15.62
CA TRP A 205 -5.02 -1.69 -15.21
C TRP A 205 -6.17 -2.71 -15.19
N LYS A 206 -7.29 -2.38 -14.52
CA LYS A 206 -8.48 -3.24 -14.44
C LYS A 206 -9.08 -3.59 -15.81
N ASN A 207 -8.90 -2.73 -16.80
CA ASN A 207 -9.44 -2.89 -18.15
C ASN A 207 -8.39 -3.43 -19.15
N GLU A 208 -7.23 -3.88 -18.68
CA GLU A 208 -6.13 -4.40 -19.52
C GLU A 208 -5.63 -3.40 -20.59
N LYS A 209 -5.79 -2.11 -20.31
CA LYS A 209 -5.40 -1.01 -21.21
C LYS A 209 -4.08 -0.35 -20.83
N CYS A 210 -3.32 -0.98 -19.94
CA CYS A 210 -2.01 -0.48 -19.55
C CYS A 210 -0.93 -0.89 -20.55
N GLY A 211 -0.99 -0.32 -21.76
CA GLY A 211 0.03 -0.50 -22.79
C GLY A 211 1.12 0.56 -22.71
N LYS A 212 2.31 0.23 -23.23
CA LYS A 212 3.30 1.25 -23.61
C LYS A 212 2.70 2.09 -24.73
N ASN A 213 2.64 3.40 -24.57
CA ASN A 213 2.40 4.31 -25.69
C ASN A 213 3.64 4.38 -26.57
#